data_AF-A0A7Y2C6D2-F1
#
_entry.id   AF-A0A7Y2C6D2-F1
#
_cell.length_a   1.000
_cell.length_b   1.000
_cell.length_c   1.000
_cell.angle_alpha   90.00
_cell.angle_beta   90.00
_cell.angle_gamma   90.00
#
_symmetry.space_group_name_H-M   'P 1'
#
loop_
_entity.id
_entity.type
_entity.pdbx_description
1 polymer ?
#
loop_
_entity_poly.entity_id
_entity_poly.type
_entity_poly.pdbx_seq_one_letter_code
_entity_poly.pdbx_strand_id
1 'polypeptide(L)'
;MMQVPDSYPRKDQLERIERYDFRGIHQNIRFGTASDRYAGWIGQIYPASYATRTKKRTRKLAGVTYEERTVPIDSVVDYFQHFSVLEIDFTYYRPLVEEDGSPSSNTHVLQRYVDAAPDNARFILKVPNLFFSRRVMRRVEGKSKSVVNDDYLNRDKYLVQFHRPAIELVGDRLKGLLFEQEYQRKAGAPTSDQNVEELDSFFEAVPREVPIHLEIRSPHLLDEPYFDWLETCGLGHVFSHWTWLPPLRKQWRMSGERFTEADGEAMVRLLTPLKMPYAKAYAKTHPFDQVVQSVA
;
A
#
# COMPACT_ATOMS: atom_id res chain seq x y z
N MET A 1 33.02 15.32 6.08
CA MET A 1 32.64 15.03 7.48
C MET A 1 31.13 15.12 7.54
N MET A 2 30.44 13.98 7.43
CA MET A 2 28.98 13.96 7.59
C MET A 2 28.71 14.18 9.07
N GLN A 3 28.11 15.32 9.42
CA GLN A 3 27.63 15.56 10.78
C GLN A 3 26.68 14.41 11.13
N VAL A 4 27.00 13.70 12.22
CA VAL A 4 26.04 12.82 12.87
C VAL A 4 24.85 13.70 13.23
N PRO A 5 23.63 13.44 12.72
CA PRO A 5 22.47 14.27 13.07
C PRO A 5 22.28 14.25 14.58
N ASP A 6 22.06 15.44 15.16
CA ASP A 6 21.66 15.61 16.55
C ASP A 6 20.61 14.56 16.90
N SER A 7 20.86 13.84 18.00
CA SER A 7 20.00 12.78 18.48
C SER A 7 18.52 13.19 18.49
N TYR A 8 17.71 12.47 17.72
CA TYR A 8 16.33 12.05 17.96
C TYR A 8 15.44 12.86 18.94
N PRO A 9 14.17 12.99 18.58
CA PRO A 9 13.63 14.04 17.72
C PRO A 9 13.66 15.41 18.42
N ARG A 10 13.76 16.48 17.63
CA ARG A 10 13.73 17.85 18.16
C ARG A 10 12.40 18.15 18.84
N LYS A 11 12.40 19.05 19.84
CA LYS A 11 11.20 19.39 20.63
C LYS A 11 10.00 19.80 19.76
N ASP A 12 10.24 20.56 18.69
CA ASP A 12 9.21 20.97 17.72
C ASP A 12 8.57 19.78 17.00
N GLN A 13 9.34 18.72 16.71
CA GLN A 13 8.82 17.50 16.09
C GLN A 13 7.94 16.71 17.06
N LEU A 14 8.33 16.64 18.35
CA LEU A 14 7.51 16.00 19.39
C LEU A 14 6.17 16.72 19.58
N GLU A 15 6.18 18.05 19.68
CA GLU A 15 4.96 18.85 19.81
C GLU A 15 4.01 18.67 18.62
N ARG A 16 4.54 18.49 17.40
CA ARG A 16 3.73 18.16 16.22
C ARG A 16 3.13 16.76 16.31
N ILE A 17 3.92 15.76 16.71
CA ILE A 17 3.47 14.37 16.88
C ILE A 17 2.36 14.29 17.92
N GLU A 18 2.47 15.02 19.04
CA GLU A 18 1.45 15.09 20.08
C GLU A 18 0.10 15.65 19.56
N ARG A 19 0.15 16.48 18.52
CA ARG A 19 -1.03 17.03 17.84
C ARG A 19 -1.43 16.25 16.59
N TYR A 20 -0.81 15.09 16.35
CA TYR A 20 -1.00 14.28 15.15
C TYR A 20 -0.71 15.03 13.83
N ASP A 21 0.16 16.04 13.84
CA ASP A 21 0.58 16.76 12.63
C ASP A 21 1.84 16.11 12.03
N PHE A 22 1.64 15.04 11.27
CA PHE A 22 2.76 14.27 10.70
C PHE A 22 3.34 14.89 9.42
N ARG A 23 2.67 15.89 8.84
CA ARG A 23 3.06 16.52 7.57
C ARG A 23 4.37 17.30 7.68
N GLY A 24 4.66 17.83 8.86
CA GLY A 24 5.79 18.73 9.12
C GLY A 24 6.96 18.10 9.87
N ILE A 25 6.98 16.77 10.06
CA ILE A 25 8.02 16.11 10.87
C ILE A 25 9.39 16.20 10.19
N HIS A 26 9.45 15.99 8.87
CA HIS A 26 10.70 16.09 8.11
C HIS A 26 10.40 16.46 6.65
N GLN A 27 11.20 17.38 6.08
CA GLN A 27 10.97 17.91 4.73
C GLN A 27 11.03 16.86 3.60
N ASN A 28 11.79 15.78 3.81
CA ASN A 28 11.96 14.69 2.84
C ASN A 28 11.14 13.43 3.20
N ILE A 29 10.25 13.48 4.20
CA ILE A 29 9.45 12.31 4.60
C ILE A 29 7.98 12.70 4.59
N ARG A 30 7.16 11.86 3.94
CA ARG A 30 5.71 12.02 3.92
C ARG A 30 5.09 10.84 4.66
N PHE A 31 4.36 11.12 5.72
CA PHE A 31 3.62 10.11 6.46
C PHE A 31 2.22 9.95 5.89
N GLY A 32 1.77 8.70 5.88
CA GLY A 32 0.46 8.28 5.44
C GLY A 32 0.13 6.89 5.97
N THR A 33 -1.05 6.42 5.62
CA THR A 33 -1.58 5.11 6.04
C THR A 33 -2.18 4.37 4.85
N ALA A 34 -2.26 3.04 4.96
CA ALA A 34 -3.02 2.22 4.04
C ALA A 34 -4.47 2.18 4.51
N SER A 35 -5.36 2.89 3.80
CA SER A 35 -6.70 3.27 4.24
C SER A 35 -6.70 4.36 5.34
N ASP A 36 -7.81 5.07 5.45
CA ASP A 36 -8.02 6.20 6.36
C ASP A 36 -9.22 5.98 7.29
N ARG A 37 -10.20 5.17 6.91
CA ARG A 37 -11.55 5.23 7.50
C ARG A 37 -11.72 4.49 8.83
N TYR A 38 -10.85 4.70 9.81
CA TYR A 38 -10.90 4.07 11.13
C TYR A 38 -11.64 4.93 12.16
N ALA A 39 -12.78 4.44 12.68
CA ALA A 39 -13.52 5.17 13.71
C ALA A 39 -12.79 5.26 15.06
N GLY A 40 -11.80 4.38 15.30
CA GLY A 40 -10.95 4.45 16.49
C GLY A 40 -10.08 5.72 16.58
N TRP A 41 -9.98 6.49 15.48
CA TRP A 41 -9.25 7.76 15.46
C TRP A 41 -10.13 8.99 15.73
N ILE A 42 -11.41 8.79 16.05
CA ILE A 42 -12.29 9.90 16.47
C ILE A 42 -11.78 10.49 17.78
N GLY A 43 -11.65 11.82 17.82
CA GLY A 43 -11.03 12.57 18.91
C GLY A 43 -9.51 12.76 18.76
N GLN A 44 -8.90 12.17 17.72
CA GLN A 44 -7.48 12.34 17.39
C GLN A 44 -7.32 12.91 15.98
N ILE A 45 -7.65 12.11 14.96
CA ILE A 45 -7.59 12.47 13.54
C ILE A 45 -8.94 12.99 13.05
N TYR A 46 -10.03 12.40 13.56
CA TYR A 46 -11.38 12.76 13.14
C TYR A 46 -12.12 13.55 14.23
N PRO A 47 -12.81 14.64 13.88
CA PRO A 47 -13.69 15.35 14.79
C PRO A 47 -14.74 14.44 15.46
N ALA A 48 -15.12 14.78 16.70
CA ALA A 48 -16.13 14.04 17.47
C ALA A 48 -17.50 13.91 16.76
N SER A 49 -17.81 14.84 15.85
CA SER A 49 -19.05 14.84 15.06
C SER A 49 -19.21 13.60 14.18
N TYR A 50 -18.13 12.89 13.83
CA TYR A 50 -18.21 11.66 13.06
C TYR A 50 -18.76 10.47 13.84
N ALA A 51 -18.83 10.51 15.18
CA ALA A 51 -19.30 9.39 16.00
C ALA A 51 -20.70 8.91 15.61
N THR A 52 -21.59 9.82 15.21
CA THR A 52 -22.97 9.53 14.78
C THR A 52 -23.08 9.11 13.31
N ARG A 53 -22.00 9.21 12.53
CA ARG A 53 -21.94 8.92 11.09
C ARG A 53 -21.16 7.65 10.76
N THR A 54 -20.79 6.86 11.78
CA THR A 54 -20.02 5.64 11.58
C THR A 54 -20.87 4.51 11.01
N LYS A 55 -20.25 3.65 10.19
CA LYS A 55 -20.85 2.41 9.69
C LYS A 55 -20.15 1.21 10.27
N LYS A 56 -20.94 0.25 10.77
CA LYS A 56 -20.44 -1.06 11.18
C LYS A 56 -19.99 -1.86 9.97
N ARG A 57 -18.87 -2.56 10.13
CA ARG A 57 -18.37 -3.56 9.20
C ARG A 57 -17.97 -4.79 10.00
N THR A 58 -18.20 -5.95 9.41
CA THR A 58 -17.76 -7.22 9.99
C THR A 58 -16.61 -7.77 9.18
N ARG A 59 -15.56 -8.21 9.86
CA ARG A 59 -14.41 -8.90 9.25
C ARG A 59 -14.21 -10.26 9.89
N LYS A 60 -14.16 -11.30 9.09
CA LYS A 60 -13.81 -12.64 9.55
C LYS A 60 -12.35 -12.94 9.24
N LEU A 61 -11.58 -13.34 10.25
CA LEU A 61 -10.15 -13.60 10.13
C LEU A 61 -9.76 -14.76 11.07
N ALA A 62 -9.09 -15.77 10.53
CA ALA A 62 -8.70 -16.98 11.28
C ALA A 62 -9.85 -17.62 12.11
N GLY A 63 -11.07 -17.62 11.56
CA GLY A 63 -12.25 -18.17 12.21
C GLY A 63 -12.95 -17.23 13.21
N VAL A 64 -12.32 -16.12 13.58
CA VAL A 64 -12.88 -15.12 14.49
C VAL A 64 -13.55 -14.00 13.71
N THR A 65 -14.68 -13.50 14.22
CA THR A 65 -15.42 -12.38 13.64
C THR A 65 -15.17 -11.13 14.48
N TYR A 66 -14.69 -10.07 13.82
CA TYR A 66 -14.42 -8.78 14.42
C TYR A 66 -15.44 -7.76 13.91
N GLU A 67 -15.97 -6.95 14.82
CA GLU A 67 -16.70 -5.72 14.46
C GLU A 67 -15.69 -4.59 14.35
N GLU A 68 -15.75 -3.89 13.22
CA GLU A 68 -15.05 -2.65 12.94
C GLU A 68 -16.08 -1.54 12.74
N ARG A 69 -15.69 -0.29 12.97
CA ARG A 69 -16.47 0.89 12.62
C ARG A 69 -15.65 1.79 11.70
N THR A 70 -16.31 2.29 10.66
CA THR A 70 -15.68 3.18 9.68
C THR A 70 -16.34 4.55 9.67
N VAL A 71 -15.54 5.61 9.61
CA VAL A 71 -16.01 6.97 9.30
C VAL A 71 -16.39 7.06 7.82
N PRO A 72 -17.20 8.03 7.36
CA PRO A 72 -17.55 8.19 5.95
C PRO A 72 -16.37 8.69 5.09
N ILE A 73 -16.45 8.56 3.76
CA ILE A 73 -15.35 8.91 2.83
C ILE A 73 -14.97 10.40 2.90
N ASP A 74 -15.93 11.28 3.14
CA ASP A 74 -15.70 12.73 3.25
C ASP A 74 -14.83 13.12 4.45
N SER A 75 -14.60 12.22 5.41
CA SER A 75 -13.60 12.43 6.48
C SER A 75 -12.16 12.48 5.97
N VAL A 76 -11.91 12.14 4.70
CA VAL A 76 -10.60 12.28 4.06
C VAL A 76 -10.08 13.72 4.11
N VAL A 77 -10.96 14.72 4.17
CA VAL A 77 -10.58 16.13 4.35
C VAL A 77 -9.81 16.32 5.65
N ASP A 78 -10.32 15.77 6.75
CA ASP A 78 -9.66 15.84 8.06
C ASP A 78 -8.41 14.96 8.08
N TYR A 79 -8.41 13.80 7.43
CA TYR A 79 -7.22 12.96 7.29
C TYR A 79 -6.02 13.74 6.72
N PHE A 80 -6.21 14.52 5.66
CA PHE A 80 -5.15 15.34 5.05
C PHE A 80 -4.76 16.59 5.88
N GLN A 81 -5.44 16.87 6.99
CA GLN A 81 -4.95 17.82 8.00
C GLN A 81 -3.85 17.21 8.88
N HIS A 82 -3.67 15.88 8.87
CA HIS A 82 -2.72 15.16 9.71
C HIS A 82 -1.62 14.45 8.90
N PHE A 83 -1.95 13.95 7.72
CA PHE A 83 -1.07 13.16 6.86
C PHE A 83 -0.84 13.81 5.49
N SER A 84 0.29 13.48 4.85
CA SER A 84 0.70 14.09 3.58
C SER A 84 0.34 13.24 2.36
N VAL A 85 0.02 11.96 2.57
CA VAL A 85 -0.24 10.96 1.52
C VAL A 85 -1.21 9.91 2.03
N LEU A 86 -2.08 9.38 1.17
CA LEU A 86 -2.98 8.28 1.47
C LEU A 86 -2.75 7.12 0.49
N GLU A 87 -2.50 5.92 1.00
CA GLU A 87 -2.54 4.71 0.19
C GLU A 87 -3.99 4.18 0.13
N ILE A 88 -4.54 4.15 -1.09
CA ILE A 88 -5.85 3.55 -1.40
C ILE A 88 -5.65 2.06 -1.66
N ASP A 89 -6.18 1.23 -0.78
CA ASP A 89 -5.97 -0.22 -0.79
C ASP A 89 -7.14 -1.02 -1.39
N PHE A 90 -8.36 -0.46 -1.43
CA PHE A 90 -9.54 -1.20 -1.92
C PHE A 90 -9.44 -1.55 -3.42
N THR A 91 -8.64 -0.80 -4.18
CA THR A 91 -8.33 -1.07 -5.60
C THR A 91 -7.55 -2.38 -5.79
N TYR A 92 -6.87 -2.89 -4.74
CA TYR A 92 -6.23 -4.20 -4.77
C TYR A 92 -7.20 -5.34 -5.09
N TYR A 93 -8.48 -5.21 -4.70
CA TYR A 93 -9.45 -6.31 -4.79
C TYR A 93 -10.25 -6.31 -6.09
N ARG A 94 -10.33 -5.18 -6.79
CA ARG A 94 -11.12 -5.04 -8.02
C ARG A 94 -10.57 -3.88 -8.87
N PRO A 95 -10.37 -4.08 -10.19
CA PRO A 95 -10.01 -3.00 -11.11
C PRO A 95 -11.02 -1.84 -11.13
N LEU A 96 -10.66 -0.75 -11.79
CA LEU A 96 -11.50 0.45 -11.92
C LEU A 96 -12.55 0.26 -13.03
N VAL A 97 -12.23 -0.50 -14.07
CA VAL A 97 -13.16 -0.79 -15.17
C VAL A 97 -13.35 -2.30 -15.25
N GLU A 98 -14.58 -2.73 -15.49
CA GLU A 98 -14.94 -4.14 -15.68
C GLU A 98 -14.50 -4.66 -17.06
N GLU A 99 -14.63 -5.96 -17.30
CA GLU A 99 -14.27 -6.56 -18.59
C GLU A 99 -15.14 -6.06 -19.76
N ASP A 100 -16.38 -5.64 -19.49
CA ASP A 100 -17.29 -5.07 -20.49
C ASP A 100 -17.04 -3.57 -20.77
N GLY A 101 -16.03 -2.98 -20.13
CA GLY A 101 -15.69 -1.56 -20.26
C GLY A 101 -16.49 -0.61 -19.35
N SER A 102 -17.42 -1.12 -18.54
CA SER A 102 -18.18 -0.29 -17.60
C SER A 102 -17.36 0.08 -16.35
N PRO A 103 -17.62 1.24 -15.71
CA PRO A 103 -17.01 1.58 -14.44
C PRO A 103 -17.37 0.59 -13.33
N SER A 104 -16.37 0.15 -12.56
CA SER A 104 -16.58 -0.69 -11.39
C SER A 104 -17.09 0.11 -10.19
N SER A 105 -17.53 -0.61 -9.16
CA SER A 105 -17.80 0.00 -7.85
C SER A 105 -16.59 0.77 -7.29
N ASN A 106 -15.36 0.34 -7.60
CA ASN A 106 -14.16 1.01 -7.13
C ASN A 106 -13.92 2.35 -7.82
N THR A 107 -14.31 2.52 -9.08
CA THR A 107 -14.27 3.83 -9.76
C THR A 107 -15.13 4.85 -9.04
N HIS A 108 -16.37 4.51 -8.71
CA HIS A 108 -17.25 5.42 -7.98
C HIS A 108 -16.76 5.72 -6.56
N VAL A 109 -16.17 4.74 -5.87
CA VAL A 109 -15.59 4.98 -4.54
C VAL A 109 -14.37 5.89 -4.65
N LEU A 110 -13.47 5.66 -5.62
CA LEU A 110 -12.28 6.48 -5.83
C LEU A 110 -12.64 7.91 -6.26
N GLN A 111 -13.63 8.09 -7.14
CA GLN A 111 -14.15 9.42 -7.49
C GLN A 111 -14.60 10.18 -6.25
N ARG A 112 -15.33 9.55 -5.33
CA ARG A 112 -15.75 10.21 -4.09
C ARG A 112 -14.60 10.62 -3.17
N TYR A 113 -13.50 9.87 -3.18
CA TYR A 113 -12.27 10.27 -2.48
C TYR A 113 -11.64 11.50 -3.14
N VAL A 114 -11.51 11.47 -4.47
CA VAL A 114 -10.97 12.57 -5.29
C VAL A 114 -11.81 13.84 -5.11
N ASP A 115 -13.14 13.73 -5.13
CA ASP A 115 -14.07 14.86 -4.97
C ASP A 115 -14.01 15.48 -3.58
N ALA A 116 -13.86 14.65 -2.54
CA ALA A 116 -13.84 15.13 -1.16
C ALA A 116 -12.47 15.66 -0.73
N ALA A 117 -11.38 15.07 -1.21
CA ALA A 117 -10.04 15.41 -0.76
C ALA A 117 -9.58 16.79 -1.24
N PRO A 118 -8.71 17.47 -0.47
CA PRO A 118 -8.17 18.78 -0.87
C PRO A 118 -7.33 18.68 -2.16
N ASP A 119 -7.14 19.82 -2.83
CA ASP A 119 -6.42 19.91 -4.12
C ASP A 119 -4.95 19.47 -4.02
N ASN A 120 -4.35 19.57 -2.84
CA ASN A 120 -2.97 19.16 -2.58
C ASN A 120 -2.84 17.71 -2.06
N ALA A 121 -3.93 16.96 -2.02
CA ALA A 121 -3.92 15.56 -1.63
C ALA A 121 -2.99 14.74 -2.53
N ARG A 122 -2.34 13.74 -1.93
CA ARG A 122 -1.46 12.81 -2.64
C ARG A 122 -1.98 11.40 -2.40
N PHE A 123 -2.23 10.68 -3.49
CA PHE A 123 -2.72 9.32 -3.44
C PHE A 123 -1.68 8.36 -4.00
N ILE A 124 -1.50 7.24 -3.31
CA ILE A 124 -0.88 6.04 -3.86
C ILE A 124 -1.99 5.04 -4.09
N LEU A 125 -2.14 4.51 -5.31
CA LEU A 125 -3.12 3.46 -5.55
C LEU A 125 -2.44 2.11 -5.54
N LYS A 126 -2.99 1.19 -4.74
CA LYS A 126 -2.57 -0.20 -4.79
C LYS A 126 -3.16 -0.86 -6.03
N VAL A 127 -2.30 -1.42 -6.87
CA VAL A 127 -2.71 -2.09 -8.11
C VAL A 127 -3.51 -3.35 -7.78
N PRO A 128 -4.58 -3.67 -8.56
CA PRO A 128 -5.34 -4.90 -8.39
C PRO A 128 -4.43 -6.12 -8.39
N ASN A 129 -4.64 -7.01 -7.43
CA ASN A 129 -3.92 -8.28 -7.35
C ASN A 129 -4.14 -9.14 -8.60
N LEU A 130 -5.23 -8.89 -9.32
CA LEU A 130 -5.53 -9.48 -10.61
C LEU A 130 -4.38 -9.38 -11.62
N PHE A 131 -3.57 -8.31 -11.58
CA PHE A 131 -2.52 -8.10 -12.58
C PHE A 131 -1.12 -8.46 -12.09
N PHE A 132 -0.94 -8.63 -10.78
CA PHE A 132 0.41 -8.78 -10.19
C PHE A 132 0.57 -9.97 -9.26
N SER A 133 -0.52 -10.67 -8.94
CA SER A 133 -0.46 -11.92 -8.19
C SER A 133 -0.58 -13.14 -9.09
N ARG A 134 0.28 -14.15 -8.89
CA ARG A 134 0.17 -15.43 -9.61
C ARG A 134 -1.03 -16.24 -9.17
N ARG A 135 -1.51 -15.99 -7.94
CA ARG A 135 -2.71 -16.62 -7.39
C ARG A 135 -3.70 -15.61 -6.86
N VAL A 136 -4.97 -15.83 -7.14
CA VAL A 136 -6.08 -15.00 -6.66
C VAL A 136 -7.09 -15.84 -5.89
N MET A 137 -7.80 -15.19 -4.95
CA MET A 137 -8.91 -15.83 -4.25
C MET A 137 -10.18 -15.72 -5.09
N ARG A 138 -10.81 -16.86 -5.39
CA ARG A 138 -12.09 -16.94 -6.13
C ARG A 138 -13.09 -17.80 -5.36
N ARG A 139 -14.39 -17.56 -5.59
CA ARG A 139 -15.44 -18.48 -5.12
C ARG A 139 -15.56 -19.65 -6.10
N VAL A 140 -15.25 -20.84 -5.61
CA VAL A 140 -15.39 -22.10 -6.34
C VAL A 140 -16.29 -23.00 -5.49
N GLU A 141 -17.43 -23.42 -6.03
CA GLU A 141 -18.43 -24.24 -5.32
C GLU A 141 -18.85 -23.62 -3.98
N GLY A 142 -19.08 -22.30 -3.96
CA GLY A 142 -19.48 -21.55 -2.76
C GLY A 142 -18.37 -21.33 -1.72
N LYS A 143 -17.16 -21.88 -1.90
CA LYS A 143 -16.02 -21.71 -1.00
C LYS A 143 -14.97 -20.79 -1.61
N SER A 144 -14.33 -19.96 -0.79
CA SER A 144 -13.19 -19.15 -1.22
C SER A 144 -11.96 -20.06 -1.36
N LYS A 145 -11.44 -20.22 -2.58
CA LYS A 145 -10.25 -21.03 -2.90
C LYS A 145 -9.21 -20.16 -3.59
N SER A 146 -7.93 -20.41 -3.29
CA SER A 146 -6.81 -19.82 -4.02
C SER A 146 -6.63 -20.58 -5.33
N VAL A 147 -6.73 -19.89 -6.46
CA VAL A 147 -6.60 -20.46 -7.81
C VAL A 147 -5.46 -19.79 -8.57
N VAL A 148 -4.99 -20.41 -9.65
CA VAL A 148 -4.06 -19.78 -10.59
C VAL A 148 -4.76 -18.57 -11.21
N ASN A 149 -3.99 -17.50 -11.44
CA ASN A 149 -4.49 -16.27 -12.01
C ASN A 149 -4.11 -16.17 -13.49
N ASP A 150 -5.08 -16.36 -14.38
CA ASP A 150 -4.86 -16.30 -15.83
C ASP A 150 -4.60 -14.86 -16.33
N ASP A 151 -4.93 -13.85 -15.51
CA ASP A 151 -4.67 -12.44 -15.82
C ASP A 151 -3.36 -11.90 -15.20
N TYR A 152 -2.56 -12.77 -14.56
CA TYR A 152 -1.25 -12.39 -14.04
C TYR A 152 -0.35 -11.83 -15.15
N LEU A 153 0.15 -10.61 -14.95
CA LEU A 153 0.93 -9.85 -15.93
C LEU A 153 0.24 -9.68 -17.29
N ASN A 154 -1.10 -9.69 -17.33
CA ASN A 154 -1.86 -9.29 -18.51
C ASN A 154 -1.82 -7.77 -18.67
N ARG A 155 -0.81 -7.30 -19.41
CA ARG A 155 -0.53 -5.88 -19.65
C ARG A 155 -1.71 -5.13 -20.26
N ASP A 156 -2.35 -5.69 -21.28
CA ASP A 156 -3.44 -5.01 -21.99
C ASP A 156 -4.64 -4.80 -21.07
N LYS A 157 -5.03 -5.82 -20.29
CA LYS A 157 -6.08 -5.67 -19.28
C LYS A 157 -5.66 -4.69 -18.19
N TYR A 158 -4.41 -4.72 -17.71
CA TYR A 158 -3.93 -3.74 -16.73
C TYR A 158 -4.05 -2.30 -17.24
N LEU A 159 -3.64 -2.04 -18.49
CA LEU A 159 -3.67 -0.71 -19.09
C LEU A 159 -5.11 -0.19 -19.26
N VAL A 160 -6.01 -1.04 -19.75
CA VAL A 160 -7.42 -0.70 -19.97
C VAL A 160 -8.19 -0.59 -18.66
N GLN A 161 -8.04 -1.56 -17.76
CA GLN A 161 -8.93 -1.71 -16.61
C GLN A 161 -8.47 -0.95 -15.37
N PHE A 162 -7.20 -0.52 -15.33
CA PHE A 162 -6.65 0.12 -14.14
C PHE A 162 -5.74 1.31 -14.42
N HIS A 163 -4.67 1.15 -15.20
CA HIS A 163 -3.63 2.19 -15.34
C HIS A 163 -4.19 3.51 -15.89
N ARG A 164 -4.79 3.49 -17.09
CA ARG A 164 -5.35 4.70 -17.70
C ARG A 164 -6.52 5.28 -16.88
N PRO A 165 -7.51 4.49 -16.44
CA PRO A 165 -8.57 5.01 -15.57
C PRO A 165 -8.06 5.63 -14.27
N ALA A 166 -7.00 5.09 -13.66
CA ALA A 166 -6.42 5.65 -12.45
C ALA A 166 -5.83 7.04 -12.69
N ILE A 167 -5.07 7.20 -13.77
CA ILE A 167 -4.48 8.49 -14.17
C ILE A 167 -5.57 9.49 -14.50
N GLU A 168 -6.55 9.11 -15.32
CA GLU A 168 -7.65 9.99 -15.73
C GLU A 168 -8.49 10.45 -14.54
N LEU A 169 -8.76 9.56 -13.58
CA LEU A 169 -9.65 9.84 -12.45
C LEU A 169 -8.98 10.67 -11.36
N VAL A 170 -7.70 10.41 -11.07
CA VAL A 170 -7.00 11.03 -9.94
C VAL A 170 -6.13 12.22 -10.39
N GLY A 171 -5.66 12.21 -11.64
CA GLY A 171 -4.84 13.25 -12.25
C GLY A 171 -3.53 13.48 -11.50
N ASP A 172 -3.11 14.74 -11.40
CA ASP A 172 -1.85 15.15 -10.78
C ASP A 172 -1.73 14.79 -9.29
N ARG A 173 -2.83 14.41 -8.64
CA ARG A 173 -2.82 13.95 -7.24
C ARG A 173 -2.37 12.50 -7.09
N LEU A 174 -2.26 11.75 -8.19
CA LEU A 174 -1.73 10.39 -8.20
C LEU A 174 -0.21 10.44 -8.14
N LYS A 175 0.36 10.03 -7.01
CA LYS A 175 1.81 10.09 -6.74
C LYS A 175 2.50 8.74 -6.78
N GLY A 176 1.78 7.66 -7.03
CA GLY A 176 2.40 6.37 -7.24
C GLY A 176 1.40 5.23 -7.41
N LEU A 177 1.87 4.19 -8.08
CA LEU A 177 1.20 2.91 -8.26
C LEU A 177 1.97 1.84 -7.50
N LEU A 178 1.33 1.25 -6.50
CA LEU A 178 1.93 0.22 -5.65
C LEU A 178 1.52 -1.17 -6.16
N PHE A 179 2.49 -1.90 -6.71
CA PHE A 179 2.36 -3.29 -7.10
C PHE A 179 2.83 -4.18 -5.94
N GLU A 180 1.92 -4.95 -5.36
CA GLU A 180 2.23 -5.87 -4.26
C GLU A 180 2.14 -7.32 -4.76
N GLN A 181 3.26 -8.03 -4.81
CA GLN A 181 3.29 -9.46 -5.10
C GLN A 181 3.13 -10.26 -3.80
N GLU A 182 2.31 -11.29 -3.83
CA GLU A 182 2.07 -12.16 -2.69
C GLU A 182 3.33 -12.93 -2.27
N TYR A 183 3.35 -13.36 -1.01
CA TYR A 183 4.36 -14.29 -0.54
C TYR A 183 4.19 -15.66 -1.22
N GLN A 184 5.26 -16.14 -1.81
CA GLN A 184 5.38 -17.45 -2.43
C GLN A 184 6.37 -18.27 -1.62
N ARG A 185 6.09 -19.58 -1.46
CA ARG A 185 7.07 -20.50 -0.90
C ARG A 185 8.11 -20.77 -1.98
N LYS A 186 9.39 -20.83 -1.59
CA LYS A 186 10.51 -21.10 -2.52
C LYS A 186 10.29 -22.37 -3.36
N ALA A 187 9.69 -23.41 -2.76
CA ALA A 187 9.33 -24.61 -3.49
C ALA A 187 8.18 -24.31 -4.48
N GLY A 188 8.47 -24.36 -5.78
CA GLY A 188 7.51 -24.09 -6.85
C GLY A 188 7.36 -22.61 -7.23
N ALA A 189 8.16 -21.72 -6.62
CA ALA A 189 8.31 -20.34 -7.08
C ALA A 189 9.39 -20.26 -8.16
N PRO A 190 9.36 -19.23 -9.04
CA PRO A 190 10.45 -18.96 -9.97
C PRO A 190 11.78 -18.68 -9.24
N THR A 191 12.89 -18.76 -9.97
CA THR A 191 14.12 -18.09 -9.54
C THR A 191 13.96 -16.57 -9.61
N SER A 192 14.91 -15.83 -9.02
CA SER A 192 14.88 -14.36 -9.14
C SER A 192 14.99 -13.90 -10.59
N ASP A 193 15.92 -14.46 -11.37
CA ASP A 193 16.09 -14.16 -12.80
C ASP A 193 14.82 -14.41 -13.62
N GLN A 194 14.17 -15.57 -13.41
CA GLN A 194 12.91 -15.90 -14.08
C GLN A 194 11.79 -14.93 -13.70
N ASN A 195 11.74 -14.51 -12.44
CA ASN A 195 10.76 -13.52 -12.01
C ASN A 195 11.06 -12.14 -12.62
N VAL A 196 12.33 -11.74 -12.71
CA VAL A 196 12.74 -10.49 -13.38
C VAL A 196 12.37 -10.52 -14.86
N GLU A 197 12.64 -11.61 -15.58
CA GLU A 197 12.32 -11.75 -17.02
C GLU A 197 10.81 -11.57 -17.29
N GLU A 198 9.95 -12.18 -16.47
CA GLU A 198 8.51 -12.00 -16.59
C GLU A 198 8.08 -10.55 -16.28
N LEU A 199 8.65 -9.94 -15.23
CA LEU A 199 8.34 -8.56 -14.84
C LEU A 199 8.82 -7.55 -15.88
N ASP A 200 10.01 -7.76 -16.44
CA ASP A 200 10.58 -6.91 -17.49
C ASP A 200 9.67 -6.87 -18.72
N SER A 201 9.25 -8.05 -19.18
CA SER A 201 8.30 -8.20 -20.30
C SER A 201 6.97 -7.45 -20.06
N PHE A 202 6.47 -7.47 -18.82
CA PHE A 202 5.27 -6.74 -18.45
C PHE A 202 5.51 -5.22 -18.46
N PHE A 203 6.60 -4.77 -17.82
CA PHE A 203 6.87 -3.36 -17.57
C PHE A 203 7.50 -2.61 -18.75
N GLU A 204 8.04 -3.29 -19.76
CA GLU A 204 8.68 -2.71 -20.95
C GLU A 204 7.81 -1.64 -21.62
N ALA A 205 6.51 -1.91 -21.77
CA ALA A 205 5.56 -1.01 -22.43
C ALA A 205 4.55 -0.36 -21.45
N VAL A 206 4.78 -0.47 -20.14
CA VAL A 206 3.95 0.21 -19.15
C VAL A 206 4.38 1.68 -19.07
N PRO A 207 3.48 2.63 -19.32
CA PRO A 207 3.79 4.06 -19.24
C PRO A 207 4.30 4.49 -17.85
N ARG A 208 5.11 5.55 -17.82
CA ARG A 208 5.88 6.03 -16.65
C ARG A 208 5.49 7.45 -16.21
N GLU A 209 4.29 7.92 -16.55
CA GLU A 209 3.79 9.24 -16.13
C GLU A 209 3.55 9.33 -14.62
N VAL A 210 3.48 8.18 -13.94
CA VAL A 210 3.32 8.06 -12.49
C VAL A 210 4.39 7.11 -11.96
N PRO A 211 5.05 7.42 -10.83
CA PRO A 211 6.00 6.51 -10.19
C PRO A 211 5.40 5.14 -9.90
N ILE A 212 6.18 4.09 -10.15
CA ILE A 212 5.77 2.70 -9.95
C ILE A 212 6.66 2.08 -8.89
N HIS A 213 6.03 1.52 -7.86
CA HIS A 213 6.74 0.89 -6.75
C HIS A 213 6.32 -0.58 -6.59
N LEU A 214 7.31 -1.46 -6.41
CA LEU A 214 7.13 -2.90 -6.28
C LEU A 214 7.44 -3.38 -4.85
N GLU A 215 6.46 -4.03 -4.24
CA GLU A 215 6.59 -4.79 -3.01
C GLU A 215 6.57 -6.29 -3.31
N ILE A 216 7.76 -6.90 -3.37
CA ILE A 216 7.90 -8.35 -3.49
C ILE A 216 7.95 -8.96 -2.09
N ARG A 217 6.94 -9.74 -1.72
CA ARG A 217 6.85 -10.34 -0.37
C ARG A 217 7.61 -11.64 -0.19
N SER A 218 8.31 -12.09 -1.23
CA SER A 218 9.05 -13.35 -1.26
C SER A 218 10.55 -13.09 -1.10
N PRO A 219 11.17 -13.33 0.08
CA PRO A 219 12.56 -12.93 0.33
C PRO A 219 13.60 -13.58 -0.58
N HIS A 220 13.28 -14.71 -1.22
CA HIS A 220 14.17 -15.42 -2.13
C HIS A 220 14.18 -14.84 -3.55
N LEU A 221 13.32 -13.85 -3.83
CA LEU A 221 13.29 -13.06 -5.06
C LEU A 221 13.88 -11.65 -4.85
N LEU A 222 14.43 -11.39 -3.65
CA LEU A 222 15.08 -10.12 -3.32
C LEU A 222 16.59 -10.35 -3.32
N ASP A 223 17.19 -10.36 -4.50
CA ASP A 223 18.63 -10.44 -4.69
C ASP A 223 19.09 -9.40 -5.73
N GLU A 224 20.39 -9.42 -6.04
CA GLU A 224 21.04 -8.41 -6.88
C GLU A 224 20.40 -8.24 -8.27
N PRO A 225 20.10 -9.31 -9.05
CA PRO A 225 19.36 -9.18 -10.32
C PRO A 225 18.07 -8.37 -10.23
N TYR A 226 17.29 -8.54 -9.15
CA TYR A 226 16.06 -7.80 -8.96
C TYR A 226 16.30 -6.30 -8.73
N PHE A 227 17.27 -5.93 -7.89
CA PHE A 227 17.54 -4.52 -7.59
C PHE A 227 18.20 -3.79 -8.75
N ASP A 228 19.10 -4.47 -9.49
CA ASP A 228 19.75 -3.92 -10.68
C ASP A 228 18.73 -3.67 -11.80
N TRP A 229 17.78 -4.60 -11.98
CA TRP A 229 16.68 -4.45 -12.91
C TRP A 229 15.77 -3.27 -12.54
N LEU A 230 15.38 -3.14 -11.27
CA LEU A 230 14.56 -2.01 -10.82
C LEU A 230 15.22 -0.67 -11.16
N GLU A 231 16.52 -0.52 -10.86
CA GLU A 231 17.28 0.69 -11.14
C GLU A 231 17.37 0.98 -12.64
N THR A 232 17.63 -0.06 -13.45
CA THR A 232 17.67 0.05 -14.91
C THR A 232 16.34 0.55 -15.49
N CYS A 233 15.22 0.09 -14.93
CA CYS A 233 13.88 0.49 -15.36
C CYS A 233 13.35 1.77 -14.70
N GLY A 234 14.07 2.33 -13.71
CA GLY A 234 13.60 3.46 -12.89
C GLY A 234 12.41 3.13 -11.97
N LEU A 235 12.25 1.86 -11.59
CA LEU A 235 11.17 1.37 -10.74
C LEU A 235 11.57 1.38 -9.25
N GLY A 236 10.66 1.78 -8.37
CA GLY A 236 10.95 1.87 -6.94
C GLY A 236 10.80 0.54 -6.19
N HIS A 237 11.76 0.19 -5.35
CA HIS A 237 11.56 -0.85 -4.34
C HIS A 237 10.73 -0.33 -3.15
N VAL A 238 9.76 -1.13 -2.70
CA VAL A 238 9.03 -0.89 -1.46
C VAL A 238 9.70 -1.64 -0.31
N PHE A 239 10.22 -0.90 0.67
CA PHE A 239 10.77 -1.47 1.88
C PHE A 239 9.65 -1.80 2.87
N SER A 240 9.35 -3.09 3.06
CA SER A 240 8.20 -3.52 3.85
C SER A 240 8.59 -4.18 5.17
N HIS A 241 8.13 -3.62 6.29
CA HIS A 241 8.18 -4.27 7.59
C HIS A 241 6.98 -5.22 7.71
N TRP A 242 7.17 -6.48 7.29
CA TRP A 242 6.10 -7.46 7.20
C TRP A 242 6.57 -8.86 7.60
N THR A 243 5.64 -9.66 8.15
CA THR A 243 5.80 -11.02 8.71
C THR A 243 7.04 -11.80 8.27
N TRP A 244 7.20 -12.08 6.96
CA TRP A 244 8.24 -12.96 6.45
C TRP A 244 9.40 -12.23 5.76
N LEU A 245 9.31 -10.91 5.61
CA LEU A 245 10.36 -10.14 4.97
C LEU A 245 11.56 -9.92 5.91
N PRO A 246 12.77 -9.73 5.36
CA PRO A 246 13.92 -9.28 6.15
C PRO A 246 13.61 -7.96 6.87
N PRO A 247 14.27 -7.64 8.01
CA PRO A 247 14.17 -6.30 8.59
C PRO A 247 14.56 -5.21 7.60
N LEU A 248 13.99 -4.00 7.73
CA LEU A 248 14.23 -2.88 6.80
C LEU A 248 15.72 -2.60 6.55
N ARG A 249 16.54 -2.63 7.62
CA ARG A 249 18.00 -2.43 7.48
C ARG A 249 18.69 -3.52 6.65
N LYS A 250 18.16 -4.75 6.67
CA LYS A 250 18.67 -5.82 5.81
C LYS A 250 18.21 -5.61 4.37
N GLN A 251 16.96 -5.20 4.13
CA GLN A 251 16.48 -4.83 2.79
C GLN A 251 17.31 -3.69 2.20
N TRP A 252 17.62 -2.65 2.97
CA TRP A 252 18.50 -1.54 2.56
C TRP A 252 19.87 -2.00 2.07
N ARG A 253 20.48 -2.97 2.78
CA ARG A 253 21.76 -3.54 2.35
C ARG A 253 21.63 -4.42 1.11
N MET A 254 20.51 -5.14 0.98
CA MET A 254 20.23 -5.97 -0.18
C MET A 254 20.04 -5.11 -1.43
N SER A 255 19.47 -3.90 -1.30
CA SER A 255 19.41 -2.93 -2.40
C SER A 255 20.73 -2.21 -2.68
N GLY A 256 21.85 -2.63 -2.08
CA GLY A 256 23.14 -1.94 -2.24
C GLY A 256 23.14 -0.52 -1.65
N GLU A 257 22.27 -0.25 -0.68
CA GLU A 257 22.12 1.05 -0.02
C GLU A 257 21.77 2.20 -0.98
N ARG A 258 20.91 1.90 -1.97
CA ARG A 258 20.39 2.87 -2.94
C ARG A 258 18.87 2.84 -3.07
N PHE A 259 18.34 3.93 -3.62
CA PHE A 259 16.98 4.01 -4.14
C PHE A 259 16.99 3.70 -5.63
N THR A 260 16.01 2.93 -6.10
CA THR A 260 15.96 2.43 -7.49
C THR A 260 14.94 3.17 -8.35
N GLU A 261 14.08 3.97 -7.73
CA GLU A 261 13.09 4.80 -8.44
C GLU A 261 13.82 5.99 -9.11
N ALA A 262 13.38 6.37 -10.31
CA ALA A 262 14.10 7.33 -11.16
C ALA A 262 14.30 8.72 -10.53
N ASP A 263 13.35 9.19 -9.71
CA ASP A 263 13.43 10.48 -9.01
C ASP A 263 14.08 10.34 -7.61
N GLY A 264 14.55 9.13 -7.26
CA GLY A 264 15.16 8.83 -5.98
C GLY A 264 14.17 8.78 -4.82
N GLU A 265 12.87 8.61 -5.11
CA GLU A 265 11.87 8.38 -4.06
C GLU A 265 11.89 6.92 -3.58
N ALA A 266 11.52 6.71 -2.31
CA ALA A 266 11.38 5.39 -1.73
C ALA A 266 10.09 5.28 -0.93
N MET A 267 9.49 4.10 -0.97
CA MET A 267 8.31 3.79 -0.18
C MET A 267 8.68 2.83 0.95
N VAL A 268 8.27 3.17 2.17
CA VAL A 268 8.41 2.29 3.34
C VAL A 268 7.02 1.95 3.86
N ARG A 269 6.69 0.66 3.95
CA ARG A 269 5.41 0.20 4.51
C ARG A 269 5.66 -0.48 5.86
N LEU A 270 5.09 0.10 6.92
CA LEU A 270 5.12 -0.47 8.27
C LEU A 270 3.83 -1.24 8.51
N LEU A 271 3.87 -2.56 8.30
CA LEU A 271 2.69 -3.42 8.34
C LEU A 271 2.62 -4.16 9.69
N THR A 272 2.85 -5.48 9.69
CA THR A 272 2.78 -6.30 10.90
C THR A 272 4.17 -6.58 11.44
N PRO A 273 4.31 -6.81 12.76
CA PRO A 273 5.57 -7.24 13.33
C PRO A 273 6.18 -8.42 12.59
N LEU A 274 7.51 -8.44 12.49
CA LEU A 274 8.23 -9.58 11.91
C LEU A 274 7.87 -10.87 12.65
N LYS A 275 7.79 -11.97 11.91
CA LYS A 275 7.46 -13.31 12.43
C LYS A 275 6.08 -13.40 13.09
N MET A 276 5.21 -12.41 12.90
CA MET A 276 3.83 -12.44 13.39
C MET A 276 2.82 -12.46 12.24
N PRO A 277 2.07 -13.56 12.06
CA PRO A 277 1.01 -13.61 11.05
C PRO A 277 -0.01 -12.49 11.24
N TYR A 278 -0.51 -11.95 10.13
CA TYR A 278 -1.49 -10.84 10.13
C TYR A 278 -2.67 -11.07 11.08
N ALA A 279 -3.28 -12.27 11.07
CA ALA A 279 -4.39 -12.59 11.94
C ALA A 279 -4.08 -12.46 13.44
N LYS A 280 -2.86 -12.81 13.84
CA LYS A 280 -2.42 -12.71 15.23
C LYS A 280 -2.13 -11.26 15.62
N ALA A 281 -1.48 -10.49 14.74
CA ALA A 281 -1.23 -9.06 14.97
C ALA A 281 -2.55 -8.30 15.09
N TYR A 282 -3.49 -8.59 14.19
CA TYR A 282 -4.84 -8.02 14.20
C TYR A 282 -5.59 -8.32 15.49
N ALA A 283 -5.59 -9.58 15.94
CA ALA A 283 -6.27 -9.98 17.18
C ALA A 283 -5.70 -9.28 18.43
N LYS A 284 -4.38 -9.01 18.46
CA LYS A 284 -3.71 -8.32 19.57
C LYS A 284 -4.00 -6.82 19.65
N THR A 285 -4.46 -6.22 18.56
CA THR A 285 -4.60 -4.76 18.41
C THR A 285 -6.04 -4.31 18.24
N HIS A 286 -6.95 -5.24 17.92
CA HIS A 286 -8.39 -5.00 18.02
C HIS A 286 -8.75 -4.56 19.45
N PRO A 287 -9.61 -3.54 19.65
CA PRO A 287 -10.52 -2.92 18.67
C PRO A 287 -10.00 -1.69 17.92
N PHE A 288 -8.69 -1.41 17.96
CA PHE A 288 -8.05 -0.28 17.25
C PHE A 288 -8.50 1.11 17.69
N ASP A 289 -8.98 1.25 18.92
CA ASP A 289 -9.41 2.51 19.53
C ASP A 289 -8.39 3.10 20.50
N GLN A 290 -7.26 2.43 20.70
CA GLN A 290 -6.17 2.86 21.56
C GLN A 290 -4.81 2.34 21.09
N VAL A 291 -3.75 3.04 21.48
CA VAL A 291 -2.37 2.61 21.22
C VAL A 291 -2.03 1.41 22.10
N VAL A 292 -1.53 0.34 21.48
CA VAL A 292 -1.01 -0.83 22.20
C VAL A 292 0.50 -0.72 22.29
N GLN A 293 1.04 -0.64 23.51
CA GLN A 293 2.46 -0.34 23.76
C GLN A 293 3.45 -1.35 23.16
N SER A 294 3.05 -2.62 22.98
CA SER A 294 3.88 -3.59 22.24
C SER A 294 3.04 -4.67 21.59
N VAL A 295 3.19 -4.81 20.27
CA VAL A 295 2.67 -5.95 19.50
C VAL A 295 3.80 -6.91 19.09
N ALA A 296 5.03 -6.64 19.53
CA ALA A 296 6.23 -7.45 19.25
C ALA A 296 6.23 -8.78 20.02
#